data_AF-A0A962YE45-F1
#
_entry.id   AF-A0A962YE45-F1
#
_cell.length_a   1.000
_cell.length_b   1.000
_cell.length_c   1.000
_cell.angle_alpha   90.00
_cell.angle_beta   90.00
_cell.angle_gamma   90.00
#
_symmetry.space_group_name_H-M   'P 1'
#
loop_
_entity.id
_entity.type
_entity.pdbx_description
1 polymer ?
#
loop_
_entity_poly.entity_id
_entity_poly.type
_entity_poly.pdbx_seq_one_letter_code
_entity_poly.pdbx_strand_id
1 'polypeptide(L)' 'MSEFSVLEKEVADLIIEALNLEDMDAADINPDAPLFGEGLGLDSIDALEIALALSTQYGLK' A
#
# COMPACT_ATOMS: atom_id res chain seq x y z
N MET A 1 13.04 4.23 -14.35
CA MET A 1 12.27 4.93 -13.31
C MET A 1 10.82 4.74 -13.71
N SER A 2 10.15 3.73 -13.15
CA SER A 2 8.71 3.56 -13.34
C SER A 2 8.06 4.82 -12.76
N GLU A 3 7.38 5.59 -13.61
CA GLU A 3 6.57 6.70 -13.13
C GLU A 3 5.37 6.11 -12.40
N PHE A 4 5.26 6.41 -11.11
CA PHE A 4 4.03 6.18 -10.37
C PHE A 4 2.87 6.85 -11.08
N SER A 5 1.86 6.08 -11.47
CA SER A 5 0.57 6.63 -11.83
C SER A 5 -0.07 7.30 -10.61
N VAL A 6 -0.98 8.25 -10.87
CA VAL A 6 -1.71 8.95 -9.80
C VAL A 6 -2.38 7.97 -8.84
N LEU A 7 -2.93 6.87 -9.37
CA LEU A 7 -3.58 5.83 -8.59
C LEU A 7 -2.58 5.00 -7.76
N GLU A 8 -1.44 4.62 -8.34
CA GLU A 8 -0.43 3.85 -7.58
C GLU A 8 0.11 4.67 -6.41
N LYS A 9 0.27 5.98 -6.58
CA LYS A 9 0.71 6.86 -5.49
C LYS A 9 -0.35 6.96 -4.40
N GLU A 10 -1.61 7.13 -4.78
CA GLU A 10 -2.74 7.18 -3.84
C GLU A 10 -2.88 5.88 -3.05
N VAL A 11 -2.73 4.73 -3.71
CA VAL A 11 -2.75 3.41 -3.07
C VAL A 11 -1.54 3.22 -2.15
N ALA A 12 -0.35 3.66 -2.56
CA ALA A 12 0.85 3.61 -1.73
C ALA A 12 0.73 4.48 -0.47
N ASP A 13 0.21 5.71 -0.59
CA ASP A 13 -0.09 6.58 0.53
C ASP A 13 -1.12 5.92 1.48
N LEU A 14 -2.18 5.31 0.93
CA LEU A 14 -3.16 4.57 1.73
C LEU A 14 -2.54 3.38 2.46
N ILE A 15 -1.63 2.63 1.84
CA ILE A 15 -0.95 1.50 2.47
C ILE A 15 -0.11 1.98 3.65
N ILE A 16 0.63 3.08 3.48
CA ILE A 16 1.46 3.68 4.53
C ILE A 16 0.60 4.15 5.70
N GLU A 17 -0.52 4.84 5.42
CA GLU A 17 -1.47 5.29 6.43
C GLU A 17 -2.15 4.11 7.16
N ALA A 18 -2.58 3.09 6.42
CA ALA A 18 -3.28 1.93 6.97
C ALA A 18 -2.38 1.12 7.91
N LEU A 19 -1.09 0.98 7.55
CA LEU A 19 -0.11 0.20 8.29
C LEU A 19 0.76 1.02 9.25
N ASN A 20 0.50 2.33 9.35
CA ASN A 20 1.24 3.28 10.17
C ASN A 20 2.77 3.21 9.94
N LEU A 21 3.19 3.17 8.67
CA LEU A 21 4.60 3.11 8.27
C LEU A 21 5.21 4.52 8.30
N GLU A 22 5.45 5.04 9.51
CA GLU A 22 5.94 6.42 9.73
C GLU A 22 7.32 6.74 9.11
N ASP A 23 8.11 5.70 8.78
CA ASP A 23 9.46 5.82 8.22
C ASP A 23 9.50 5.58 6.69
N MET A 24 8.36 5.53 6.01
CA MET A 24 8.27 5.28 4.56
C MET A 24 7.38 6.31 3.86
N ASP A 25 7.83 6.81 2.71
CA ASP A 25 7.00 7.61 1.81
C ASP A 25 6.49 6.75 0.64
N ALA A 26 5.38 7.16 -0.01
CA ALA A 26 4.87 6.45 -1.19
C ALA A 26 5.90 6.33 -2.33
N ALA A 27 6.87 7.24 -2.38
CA ALA A 27 7.98 7.19 -3.34
C ALA A 27 9.01 6.08 -3.05
N ASP A 28 9.04 5.55 -1.82
CA ASP A 28 9.94 4.45 -1.42
C ASP A 28 9.34 3.07 -1.74
N ILE A 29 8.03 3.02 -2.02
CA ILE A 29 7.35 1.81 -2.42
C ILE A 29 7.68 1.52 -3.90
N ASN A 30 8.01 0.26 -4.21
CA ASN A 30 8.17 -0.16 -5.59
C ASN A 30 6.87 -0.82 -6.07
N PRO A 31 6.15 -0.24 -7.06
CA PRO A 31 4.87 -0.78 -7.54
C PRO A 31 5.02 -2.14 -8.23
N ASP A 32 6.21 -2.44 -8.77
CA ASP A 32 6.51 -3.71 -9.41
C ASP A 32 6.99 -4.79 -8.41
N ALA A 33 7.22 -4.43 -7.15
CA ALA A 33 7.65 -5.35 -6.12
C ALA A 33 6.47 -6.04 -5.43
N PRO A 34 6.64 -7.30 -4.96
CA PRO A 34 5.63 -7.95 -4.13
C PRO A 34 5.38 -7.15 -2.84
N LEU A 35 4.11 -6.90 -2.50
CA LEU A 35 3.78 -6.27 -1.22
C LEU A 35 3.96 -7.25 -0.05
N PHE A 36 3.57 -8.51 -0.23
CA PHE A 36 3.63 -9.56 0.80
C PHE A 36 4.94 -10.34 0.75
N GLY A 37 5.44 -10.75 1.92
CA GLY A 37 6.65 -11.57 2.03
C GLY A 37 7.94 -10.79 1.76
N GLU A 38 8.70 -11.13 0.71
CA GLU A 38 10.06 -10.60 0.51
C GLU A 38 10.16 -9.14 0.05
N GLY A 39 9.07 -8.50 -0.40
CA GLY A 39 9.11 -7.09 -0.80
C GLY A 39 8.83 -6.15 0.37
N LEU A 40 7.60 -5.68 0.52
CA LEU A 40 7.24 -4.74 1.60
C LEU A 40 7.15 -5.41 2.99
N GLY A 41 7.35 -6.73 3.08
CA GLY A 41 7.37 -7.44 4.35
C GLY A 41 5.99 -7.75 4.93
N LEU A 42 4.90 -7.48 4.20
CA LEU A 42 3.55 -7.55 4.75
C LEU A 42 3.13 -8.98 5.08
N ASP A 43 2.40 -9.10 6.18
CA ASP A 43 1.79 -10.35 6.62
C ASP A 43 0.28 -10.43 6.28
N SER A 44 -0.35 -11.53 6.71
CA SER A 44 -1.77 -11.79 6.45
C SER A 44 -2.73 -10.86 7.21
N ILE A 45 -2.28 -10.20 8.28
CA ILE A 45 -3.06 -9.24 9.06
C ILE A 45 -3.02 -7.90 8.34
N ASP A 46 -1.84 -7.47 7.90
CA ASP A 46 -1.65 -6.24 7.11
C ASP A 46 -2.52 -6.24 5.84
N ALA A 47 -2.62 -7.41 5.18
CA ALA A 47 -3.48 -7.60 4.01
C ALA A 47 -4.95 -7.24 4.30
N LEU A 48 -5.46 -7.61 5.48
CA LEU A 48 -6.84 -7.36 5.88
C LEU A 48 -7.07 -5.88 6.21
N GLU A 49 -6.10 -5.24 6.84
CA GLU A 49 -6.16 -3.81 7.14
C GLU A 49 -6.17 -2.98 5.86
N ILE A 50 -5.29 -3.28 4.90
CA ILE A 50 -5.29 -2.65 3.58
C ILE A 50 -6.62 -2.90 2.85
N ALA A 51 -7.13 -4.14 2.85
CA ALA A 51 -8.40 -4.45 2.21
C ALA A 51 -9.58 -3.67 2.81
N LEU A 52 -9.59 -3.49 4.14
CA LEU A 52 -10.61 -2.69 4.82
C LEU A 52 -10.48 -1.20 4.51
N ALA A 53 -9.25 -0.67 4.50
CA ALA A 53 -8.97 0.71 4.13
C ALA A 53 -9.41 1.01 2.69
N LEU A 54 -9.07 0.13 1.74
CA LEU A 54 -9.51 0.22 0.34
C LEU A 54 -11.03 0.13 0.20
N SER A 55 -11.68 -0.79 0.91
CA SER A 55 -13.15 -0.91 0.93
C SER A 55 -13.81 0.37 1.45
N THR A 56 -13.22 1.01 2.46
CA THR A 56 -13.73 2.24 3.05
C THR A 56 -13.52 3.46 2.13
N GLN A 57 -12.32 3.62 1.56
CA GLN A 57 -11.98 4.78 0.72
C GLN A 57 -12.63 4.71 -0.67
N TYR A 58 -12.63 3.53 -1.30
CA TYR A 58 -13.16 3.34 -2.66
C TYR A 58 -14.57 2.76 -2.71
N GLY A 59 -15.15 2.39 -1.56
CA GLY A 59 -16.50 1.82 -1.49
C GLY A 59 -16.61 0.42 -2.11
N LEU A 60 -15.50 -0.32 -2.21
CA LEU A 60 -15.45 -1.66 -2.77
C LEU A 60 -16.19 -2.63 -1.83
N LYS A 61 -17.10 -3.44 -2.39
CA LYS A 61 -17.91 -4.44 -1.67
C LYS A 61 -17.76 -5.82 -2.29
#